data_AF-A0A0F9BRT3-F1
#
_entry.id   AF-A0A0F9BRT3-F1
#
_cell.length_a   1.000
_cell.length_b   1.000
_cell.length_c   1.000
_cell.angle_alpha   90.00
_cell.angle_beta   90.00
_cell.angle_gamma   90.00
#
_symmetry.space_group_name_H-M   'P 1'
#
loop_
_entity.id
_entity.type
_entity.pdbx_description
1 polymer ?
#
loop_
_entity_poly.entity_id
_entity_poly.type
_entity_poly.pdbx_seq_one_letter_code
_entity_poly.pdbx_strand_id
1 'polypeptide(L)'
;MFNKLRENDIICSQRGGGIRVSFHYFNTELIWIIIIVFFELFLDSFNQIYTRSFLSKMKIVKMQIPIIISTLIGKLFSIAVIFIFQNFYIYLIGTIVTYSIKLIFSIYFGRIFHFSPPLFSGGSMLDLIQSKYMLQYISIIIPMGVFNVVGSLQNIESAEAAGDKYNTFSSLLTNGIGSVVASLFGSCFPTTIYIGHPGWKAIGAKGGYSILNGIFITIICLTGLITVILKVVPLEAGIGILLWIGIVIVAQAFQETPKHHAMAVAMGLFPAIAAWGLLMVESTLRSAGTTLFILGKEAFANNLAIHGMISLERGFIFTSMILASISVFLIEKKFLKACMWSLGAALLSYIGIIHAYELTPNGVISKFGYGMASDFSIGYCSFAVLFIAMHFYLQGQRIKYKT
;
A
#
# COMPACT_ATOMS: atom_id res chain seq x y z
N MET A 1 26.32 44.54 -7.48
CA MET A 1 25.22 43.58 -7.21
C MET A 1 25.64 42.15 -7.56
N PHE A 2 26.02 41.84 -8.80
CA PHE A 2 26.50 40.49 -9.19
C PHE A 2 27.68 39.97 -8.35
N ASN A 3 28.67 40.82 -8.02
CA ASN A 3 29.80 40.41 -7.17
C ASN A 3 29.36 40.07 -5.73
N LYS A 4 28.47 40.87 -5.13
CA LYS A 4 27.84 40.58 -3.83
C LYS A 4 27.00 39.30 -3.83
N LEU A 5 26.34 38.97 -4.94
CA LEU A 5 25.55 37.73 -5.09
C LEU A 5 26.45 36.50 -5.25
N ARG A 6 27.60 36.65 -5.92
CA ARG A 6 28.61 35.59 -6.08
C ARG A 6 29.36 35.29 -4.77
N GLU A 7 29.59 36.30 -3.94
CA GLU A 7 30.13 36.14 -2.57
C GLU A 7 29.20 35.35 -1.64
N ASN A 8 27.91 35.20 -1.98
CA ASN A 8 26.90 34.44 -1.23
C ASN A 8 26.47 33.15 -1.96
N ASP A 9 27.30 32.61 -2.87
CA ASP A 9 27.04 31.37 -3.65
C ASP A 9 25.75 31.37 -4.49
N ILE A 10 25.23 32.54 -4.87
CA ILE A 10 24.03 32.64 -5.71
C ILE A 10 24.44 32.63 -7.20
N ILE A 11 24.22 31.49 -7.86
CA ILE A 11 24.47 31.32 -9.31
C ILE A 11 23.42 32.11 -10.10
N CYS A 12 23.89 33.11 -10.85
CA CYS A 12 23.05 33.97 -11.69
C CYS A 12 23.43 33.78 -13.16
N SER A 13 22.46 33.55 -14.05
CA SER A 13 22.68 33.52 -15.51
C SER A 13 21.82 34.57 -16.22
N GLN A 14 22.40 35.32 -17.16
CA GLN A 14 21.68 36.29 -17.98
C GLN A 14 20.94 35.57 -19.12
N ARG A 15 19.62 35.82 -19.27
CA ARG A 15 18.85 35.38 -20.44
C ARG A 15 17.79 36.43 -20.78
N GLY A 16 18.04 37.23 -21.81
CA GLY A 16 17.22 38.39 -22.18
C GLY A 16 17.42 39.60 -21.26
N GLY A 17 16.46 40.54 -21.25
CA GLY A 17 16.49 41.78 -20.45
C GLY A 17 16.21 41.63 -18.96
N GLY A 18 16.19 40.40 -18.41
CA GLY A 18 15.89 40.11 -17.01
C GLY A 18 16.91 39.17 -16.36
N ILE A 19 17.00 39.22 -15.03
CA ILE A 19 17.88 38.37 -14.21
C ILE A 19 17.05 37.18 -13.69
N ARG A 20 17.48 35.95 -13.96
CA ARG A 20 16.93 34.76 -13.31
C ARG A 20 17.86 34.34 -12.17
N VAL A 21 17.35 34.40 -10.95
CA VAL A 21 18.02 33.89 -9.75
C VAL A 21 17.57 32.45 -9.55
N SER A 22 18.51 31.50 -9.57
CA SER A 22 18.22 30.10 -9.26
C SER A 22 18.69 29.80 -7.85
N PHE A 23 17.76 29.72 -6.90
CA PHE A 23 18.07 29.32 -5.52
C PHE A 23 18.35 27.82 -5.51
N HIS A 24 19.62 27.42 -5.62
CA HIS A 24 20.00 26.01 -5.61
C HIS A 24 20.16 25.41 -4.20
N TYR A 25 19.89 26.19 -3.14
CA TYR A 25 19.85 25.74 -1.76
C TYR A 25 18.66 26.40 -1.06
N PHE A 26 17.44 25.91 -1.29
CA PHE A 26 16.43 25.98 -0.25
C PHE A 26 16.71 24.80 0.68
N ASN A 27 17.15 25.09 1.90
CA ASN A 27 17.17 24.11 2.98
C ASN A 27 15.85 23.34 2.92
N THR A 28 15.94 22.01 2.84
CA THR A 28 14.79 21.09 2.87
C THR A 28 13.82 21.47 4.01
N GLU A 29 14.39 21.93 5.13
CA GLU A 29 13.69 22.48 6.30
C GLU A 29 12.74 23.65 6.00
N LEU A 30 13.12 24.58 5.12
CA LEU A 30 12.29 25.74 4.82
C LEU A 30 11.09 25.38 3.92
N ILE A 31 11.28 24.41 3.02
CA ILE A 31 10.19 23.82 2.24
C ILE A 31 9.23 23.09 3.19
N TRP A 32 9.74 22.38 4.20
CA TRP A 32 8.91 21.74 5.23
C TRP A 32 8.14 22.75 6.07
N ILE A 33 8.75 23.85 6.51
CA ILE A 33 8.06 24.92 7.22
C ILE A 33 6.96 25.53 6.35
N ILE A 34 7.23 25.79 5.07
CA ILE A 34 6.22 26.32 4.13
C ILE A 34 5.08 25.31 3.95
N ILE A 35 5.37 24.01 3.83
CA ILE A 35 4.36 22.96 3.73
C ILE A 35 3.55 22.87 5.02
N ILE A 36 4.17 22.92 6.20
CA ILE A 36 3.51 22.89 7.51
C ILE A 36 2.57 24.09 7.66
N VAL A 37 3.05 25.31 7.37
CA VAL A 37 2.25 26.54 7.45
C VAL A 37 1.11 26.52 6.43
N PHE A 38 1.36 26.02 5.21
CA PHE A 38 0.31 25.88 4.19
C PHE A 38 -0.74 24.84 4.60
N PHE A 39 -0.34 23.77 5.29
CA PHE A 39 -1.23 22.71 5.78
C PHE A 39 -2.02 23.15 7.02
N GLU A 40 -1.43 23.93 7.93
CA GLU A 40 -2.14 24.60 9.04
C GLU A 40 -3.18 25.58 8.51
N LEU A 41 -2.83 26.42 7.53
CA LEU A 41 -3.79 27.35 6.90
C LEU A 41 -4.93 26.61 6.17
N PHE A 42 -4.63 25.47 5.56
CA PHE A 42 -5.62 24.59 4.94
C PHE A 42 -6.55 23.96 6.00
N LEU A 43 -6.00 23.51 7.13
CA LEU A 43 -6.77 22.96 8.25
C LEU A 43 -7.64 24.02 8.94
N ASP A 44 -7.13 25.24 9.13
CA ASP A 44 -7.91 26.36 9.68
C ASP A 44 -9.03 26.79 8.74
N SER A 45 -8.80 26.75 7.42
CA SER A 45 -9.84 26.98 6.42
C SER A 45 -10.92 25.89 6.49
N PHE A 46 -10.52 24.63 6.68
CA PHE A 46 -11.45 23.51 6.87
C PHE A 46 -12.26 23.65 8.17
N ASN A 47 -11.61 24.09 9.25
CA ASN A 47 -12.22 24.34 10.55
C ASN A 47 -13.22 25.52 10.50
N GLN A 48 -12.91 26.58 9.74
CA GLN A 48 -13.85 27.69 9.51
C GLN A 48 -15.07 27.27 8.65
N ILE A 49 -14.88 26.44 7.62
CA ILE A 49 -15.97 25.87 6.82
C ILE A 49 -16.88 25.00 7.69
N TYR A 50 -16.32 24.24 8.63
CA TYR A 50 -17.05 23.39 9.56
C TYR A 50 -17.87 24.20 10.59
N THR A 51 -17.29 25.28 11.13
CA THR A 51 -17.93 26.10 12.17
C THR A 51 -19.13 26.91 11.65
N ARG A 52 -19.11 27.37 10.38
CA ARG A 52 -20.19 28.22 9.84
C ARG A 52 -21.40 27.47 9.27
N SER A 53 -21.26 26.23 8.82
CA SER A 53 -22.33 25.54 8.07
C SER A 53 -23.00 24.37 8.81
N PHE A 54 -22.32 23.74 9.78
CA PHE A 54 -22.71 22.39 10.21
C PHE A 54 -23.17 22.23 11.68
N LEU A 55 -22.95 23.24 12.53
CA LEU A 55 -23.24 23.15 13.97
C LEU A 55 -24.73 23.33 14.36
N SER A 56 -25.60 23.78 13.45
CA SER A 56 -27.02 24.00 13.82
C SER A 56 -27.91 22.75 13.78
N LYS A 57 -27.44 21.61 13.22
CA LYS A 57 -28.32 20.47 12.91
C LYS A 57 -28.11 19.16 13.66
N MET A 58 -27.09 18.98 14.51
CA MET A 58 -26.95 17.72 15.28
C MET A 58 -26.58 17.92 16.75
N LYS A 59 -27.54 17.61 17.64
CA LYS A 59 -27.42 17.58 19.11
C LYS A 59 -26.63 16.37 19.66
N ILE A 60 -25.92 15.60 18.82
CA ILE A 60 -25.32 14.29 19.22
C ILE A 60 -23.81 14.37 19.52
N VAL A 61 -23.13 15.48 19.21
CA VAL A 61 -21.65 15.52 19.22
C VAL A 61 -21.08 16.30 20.42
N LYS A 62 -21.27 15.78 21.65
CA LYS A 62 -20.54 16.30 22.83
C LYS A 62 -19.53 15.34 23.46
N MET A 63 -19.47 14.07 23.04
CA MET A 63 -18.49 13.10 23.57
C MET A 63 -17.38 12.67 22.59
N GLN A 64 -17.46 13.00 21.30
CA GLN A 64 -16.46 12.56 20.30
C GLN A 64 -15.36 13.59 20.01
N ILE A 65 -15.55 14.86 20.33
CA ILE A 65 -14.60 15.94 19.99
C ILE A 65 -13.24 15.76 20.67
N PRO A 66 -13.14 15.43 21.98
CA PRO A 66 -11.85 15.19 22.62
C PRO A 66 -11.13 13.95 22.06
N ILE A 67 -11.90 12.92 21.68
CA ILE A 67 -11.37 11.68 21.09
C ILE A 67 -10.88 11.93 19.67
N ILE A 68 -11.62 12.69 18.87
CA ILE A 68 -11.22 13.08 17.51
C ILE A 68 -9.99 13.97 17.58
N ILE A 69 -9.93 14.97 18.47
CA ILE A 69 -8.76 15.83 18.68
C ILE A 69 -7.57 15.01 19.17
N SER A 70 -7.76 14.10 20.14
CA SER A 70 -6.73 13.16 20.61
C SER A 70 -6.21 12.25 19.49
N THR A 71 -7.10 11.75 18.64
CA THR A 71 -6.76 10.89 17.51
C THR A 71 -6.09 11.69 16.39
N LEU A 72 -6.48 12.94 16.17
CA LEU A 72 -5.89 13.85 15.19
C LEU A 72 -4.50 14.29 15.64
N ILE A 73 -4.32 14.62 16.93
CA ILE A 73 -3.02 14.92 17.55
C ILE A 73 -2.11 13.69 17.52
N GLY A 74 -2.64 12.50 17.82
CA GLY A 74 -1.87 11.24 17.70
C GLY A 74 -1.48 10.91 16.26
N LYS A 75 -2.35 11.20 15.28
CA LYS A 75 -2.04 11.08 13.85
C LYS A 75 -1.06 12.16 13.37
N LEU A 76 -1.16 13.39 13.86
CA LEU A 76 -0.21 14.49 13.63
C LEU A 76 1.16 14.19 14.23
N PHE A 77 1.21 13.59 15.43
CA PHE A 77 2.46 13.10 16.04
C PHE A 77 3.06 11.96 15.21
N SER A 78 2.23 11.06 14.70
CA SER A 78 2.67 9.97 13.81
C SER A 78 3.17 10.49 12.45
N ILE A 79 2.58 11.56 11.92
CA ILE A 79 3.01 12.25 10.69
C ILE A 79 4.30 13.05 10.94
N ALA A 80 4.44 13.70 12.10
CA ALA A 80 5.68 14.34 12.53
C ALA A 80 6.81 13.30 12.70
N VAL A 81 6.50 12.11 13.21
CA VAL A 81 7.45 10.97 13.30
C VAL A 81 7.94 10.50 11.92
N ILE A 82 7.15 10.68 10.87
CA ILE A 82 7.55 10.36 9.49
C ILE A 82 8.56 11.39 8.94
N PHE A 83 8.58 12.63 9.46
CA PHE A 83 9.61 13.63 9.16
C PHE A 83 10.89 13.48 10.02
N ILE A 84 10.86 12.58 11.00
CA ILE A 84 11.89 12.39 12.05
C ILE A 84 12.88 11.26 11.69
N PHE A 85 13.32 11.10 10.44
CA PHE A 85 14.44 10.17 10.17
C PHE A 85 15.83 10.73 10.53
N GLN A 86 15.96 12.05 10.72
CA GLN A 86 17.12 12.63 11.42
C GLN A 86 17.03 12.49 12.95
N ASN A 87 15.83 12.25 13.49
CA ASN A 87 15.58 12.15 14.93
C ASN A 87 15.02 10.78 15.36
N PHE A 88 15.12 9.74 14.52
CA PHE A 88 14.77 8.36 14.91
C PHE A 88 15.58 7.96 16.14
N TYR A 89 16.80 8.49 16.29
CA TYR A 89 17.58 8.39 17.51
C TYR A 89 16.89 9.00 18.74
N ILE A 90 16.20 10.13 18.63
CA ILE A 90 15.48 10.75 19.76
C ILE A 90 14.19 10.01 20.07
N TYR A 91 13.44 9.55 19.05
CA TYR A 91 12.29 8.68 19.27
C TYR A 91 12.72 7.34 19.88
N LEU A 92 13.80 6.74 19.38
CA LEU A 92 14.40 5.52 19.91
C LEU A 92 14.92 5.75 21.34
N ILE A 93 15.56 6.89 21.64
CA ILE A 93 16.00 7.26 22.99
C ILE A 93 14.80 7.49 23.91
N GLY A 94 13.77 8.20 23.47
CA GLY A 94 12.54 8.44 24.24
C GLY A 94 11.77 7.15 24.50
N THR A 95 11.75 6.25 23.52
CA THR A 95 11.21 4.89 23.61
C THR A 95 12.09 4.09 24.60
N ILE A 96 13.40 4.01 24.40
CA ILE A 96 14.34 3.34 25.29
C ILE A 96 14.20 3.85 26.73
N VAL A 97 14.10 5.15 26.98
CA VAL A 97 13.96 5.72 28.34
C VAL A 97 12.60 5.37 28.95
N THR A 98 11.51 5.63 28.24
CA THR A 98 10.14 5.33 28.72
C THR A 98 9.94 3.84 28.97
N TYR A 99 10.60 3.00 28.17
CA TYR A 99 10.45 1.57 28.23
C TYR A 99 11.51 0.86 29.07
N SER A 100 12.67 1.48 29.33
CA SER A 100 13.57 1.04 30.40
C SER A 100 12.86 1.14 31.76
N ILE A 101 12.05 2.18 31.95
CA ILE A 101 11.20 2.33 33.14
C ILE A 101 10.14 1.21 33.22
N LYS A 102 9.45 0.88 32.12
CA LYS A 102 8.51 -0.26 32.06
C LYS A 102 9.19 -1.64 32.19
N LEU A 103 10.38 -1.80 31.63
CA LEU A 103 11.18 -3.03 31.71
C LEU A 103 11.65 -3.26 33.15
N ILE A 104 12.13 -2.22 33.84
CA ILE A 104 12.44 -2.27 35.28
C ILE A 104 11.21 -2.67 36.09
N PHE A 105 10.03 -2.13 35.79
CA PHE A 105 8.76 -2.54 36.42
C PHE A 105 8.36 -3.99 36.09
N SER A 106 8.61 -4.48 34.88
CA SER A 106 8.30 -5.86 34.47
C SER A 106 9.29 -6.89 35.04
N ILE A 107 10.56 -6.52 35.22
CA ILE A 107 11.61 -7.34 35.85
C ILE A 107 11.29 -7.57 37.33
N TYR A 108 10.69 -6.59 38.00
CA TYR A 108 10.29 -6.70 39.41
C TYR A 108 9.07 -7.60 39.66
N PHE A 109 8.28 -7.99 38.64
CA PHE A 109 6.96 -8.63 38.83
C PHE A 109 6.65 -9.87 37.98
N GLY A 110 7.57 -10.48 37.19
CA GLY A 110 7.23 -11.72 36.47
C GLY A 110 8.38 -12.53 35.85
N ARG A 111 8.14 -13.83 35.61
CA ARG A 111 9.05 -14.74 34.87
C ARG A 111 9.11 -14.31 33.39
N ILE A 112 10.14 -13.53 33.02
CA ILE A 112 10.30 -12.94 31.68
C ILE A 112 10.79 -13.94 30.64
N PHE A 113 11.66 -14.87 31.04
CA PHE A 113 12.28 -15.83 30.13
C PHE A 113 11.59 -17.19 30.22
N HIS A 114 11.17 -17.70 29.07
CA HIS A 114 10.73 -19.08 28.94
C HIS A 114 11.07 -19.57 27.54
N PHE A 115 11.57 -20.80 27.46
CA PHE A 115 11.84 -21.41 26.17
C PHE A 115 10.52 -21.80 25.50
N SER A 116 10.27 -21.22 24.33
CA SER A 116 9.06 -21.41 23.53
C SER A 116 9.43 -22.13 22.22
N PRO A 117 9.67 -23.46 22.25
CA PRO A 117 9.99 -24.19 21.04
C PRO A 117 8.80 -24.23 20.08
N PRO A 118 9.05 -24.24 18.76
CA PRO A 118 7.98 -24.44 17.78
C PRO A 118 7.33 -25.81 18.00
N LEU A 119 5.99 -25.83 18.08
CA LEU A 119 5.22 -27.05 18.29
C LEU A 119 4.79 -27.62 16.94
N PHE A 120 5.12 -28.89 16.71
CA PHE A 120 4.68 -29.57 15.50
C PHE A 120 3.15 -29.69 15.49
N SER A 121 2.53 -29.07 14.49
CA SER A 121 1.08 -28.98 14.28
C SER A 121 0.63 -29.71 13.00
N GLY A 122 1.50 -30.54 12.41
CA GLY A 122 1.21 -31.23 11.15
C GLY A 122 0.01 -32.18 11.22
N GLY A 123 -0.23 -32.83 12.37
CA GLY A 123 -1.42 -33.65 12.60
C GLY A 123 -2.70 -32.83 12.50
N SER A 124 -2.80 -31.75 13.29
CA SER A 124 -3.93 -30.81 13.25
C SER A 124 -4.12 -30.17 11.87
N MET A 125 -3.03 -29.93 11.14
CA MET A 125 -3.08 -29.42 9.76
C MET A 125 -3.72 -30.43 8.81
N LEU A 126 -3.35 -31.72 8.90
CA LEU A 126 -3.95 -32.79 8.10
C LEU A 126 -5.43 -32.97 8.44
N ASP A 127 -5.79 -32.94 9.72
CA ASP A 127 -7.18 -33.01 10.16
C ASP A 127 -8.01 -31.86 9.57
N LEU A 128 -7.46 -30.64 9.56
CA LEU A 128 -8.10 -29.46 8.99
C LEU A 128 -8.25 -29.57 7.46
N ILE A 129 -7.26 -30.14 6.77
CA ILE A 129 -7.34 -30.42 5.33
C ILE A 129 -8.44 -31.42 4.99
N GLN A 130 -8.62 -32.45 5.81
CA GLN A 130 -9.66 -33.47 5.64
C GLN A 130 -11.05 -33.00 6.12
N SER A 131 -11.11 -31.93 6.89
CA SER A 131 -12.36 -31.39 7.44
C SER A 131 -13.20 -30.67 6.39
N LYS A 132 -14.49 -30.49 6.72
CA LYS A 132 -15.43 -29.68 5.91
C LYS A 132 -15.01 -28.20 5.82
N TYR A 133 -14.17 -27.71 6.73
CA TYR A 133 -13.68 -26.33 6.71
C TYR A 133 -12.79 -26.06 5.50
N MET A 134 -12.06 -27.06 4.99
CA MET A 134 -11.24 -26.89 3.80
C MET A 134 -12.09 -26.39 2.62
N LEU A 135 -13.25 -27.01 2.37
CA LEU A 135 -14.16 -26.58 1.30
C LEU A 135 -14.78 -25.20 1.55
N GLN A 136 -14.96 -24.80 2.81
CA GLN A 136 -15.49 -23.48 3.16
C GLN A 136 -14.47 -22.36 2.92
N TYR A 137 -13.19 -22.63 3.20
CA TYR A 137 -12.12 -21.64 3.10
C TYR A 137 -11.32 -21.71 1.81
N ILE A 138 -11.51 -22.72 0.95
CA ILE A 138 -10.73 -22.87 -0.29
C ILE A 138 -10.90 -21.65 -1.23
N SER A 139 -12.10 -21.06 -1.23
CA SER A 139 -12.43 -19.84 -1.96
C SER A 139 -11.69 -18.59 -1.45
N ILE A 140 -11.12 -18.65 -0.25
CA ILE A 140 -10.29 -17.60 0.36
C ILE A 140 -8.80 -17.97 0.26
N ILE A 141 -8.45 -19.24 0.54
CA ILE A 141 -7.08 -19.75 0.54
C ILE A 141 -6.43 -19.60 -0.83
N ILE A 142 -7.12 -20.01 -1.91
CA ILE A 142 -6.56 -19.95 -3.27
C ILE A 142 -6.27 -18.50 -3.67
N PRO A 143 -7.22 -17.54 -3.61
CA PRO A 143 -6.93 -16.15 -3.93
C PRO A 143 -5.82 -15.55 -3.06
N MET A 144 -5.79 -15.84 -1.76
CA MET A 144 -4.75 -15.33 -0.86
C MET A 144 -3.37 -15.91 -1.17
N GLY A 145 -3.29 -17.18 -1.57
CA GLY A 145 -2.06 -17.81 -2.03
C GLY A 145 -1.53 -17.17 -3.31
N VAL A 146 -2.40 -16.96 -4.30
CA VAL A 146 -2.04 -16.26 -5.54
C VAL A 146 -1.58 -14.83 -5.25
N PHE A 147 -2.29 -14.11 -4.38
CA PHE A 147 -1.91 -12.78 -3.92
C PHE A 147 -0.49 -12.76 -3.33
N ASN A 148 -0.16 -13.73 -2.48
CA ASN A 148 1.17 -13.81 -1.87
C ASN A 148 2.28 -14.07 -2.91
N VAL A 149 2.02 -14.90 -3.92
CA VAL A 149 2.96 -15.15 -5.02
C VAL A 149 3.19 -13.89 -5.85
N VAL A 150 2.12 -13.17 -6.21
CA VAL A 150 2.21 -11.92 -6.95
C VAL A 150 2.96 -10.85 -6.13
N GLY A 151 2.67 -10.73 -4.83
CA GLY A 151 3.41 -9.83 -3.94
C GLY A 151 4.89 -10.17 -3.86
N SER A 152 5.23 -11.46 -3.77
CA SER A 152 6.62 -11.92 -3.77
C SER A 152 7.34 -11.61 -5.10
N LEU A 153 6.65 -11.76 -6.24
CA LEU A 153 7.16 -11.37 -7.55
C LEU A 153 7.46 -9.87 -7.61
N GLN A 154 6.56 -9.02 -7.13
CA GLN A 154 6.75 -7.57 -7.09
C GLN A 154 7.96 -7.18 -6.24
N ASN A 155 8.23 -7.90 -5.15
CA ASN A 155 9.43 -7.66 -4.34
C ASN A 155 10.72 -8.05 -5.06
N ILE A 156 10.71 -9.11 -5.87
CA ILE A 156 11.84 -9.50 -6.71
C ILE A 156 12.09 -8.44 -7.80
N GLU A 157 11.03 -7.96 -8.45
CA GLU A 157 11.13 -6.89 -9.45
C GLU A 157 11.61 -5.56 -8.83
N SER A 158 11.13 -5.22 -7.64
CA SER A 158 11.57 -4.06 -6.88
C SER A 158 13.05 -4.14 -6.50
N ALA A 159 13.55 -5.33 -6.17
CA ALA A 159 14.96 -5.56 -5.92
C ALA A 159 15.82 -5.47 -7.20
N GLU A 160 15.33 -6.00 -8.33
CA GLU A 160 15.99 -5.90 -9.63
C GLU A 160 16.07 -4.43 -10.09
N ALA A 161 15.01 -3.64 -9.87
CA ALA A 161 15.02 -2.20 -10.12
C ALA A 161 16.09 -1.47 -9.28
N ALA A 162 16.34 -1.91 -8.06
CA ALA A 162 17.44 -1.41 -7.22
C ALA A 162 18.81 -2.02 -7.53
N GLY A 163 18.93 -2.80 -8.62
CA GLY A 163 20.18 -3.37 -9.12
C GLY A 163 20.56 -4.75 -8.58
N ASP A 164 19.70 -5.43 -7.81
CA ASP A 164 19.94 -6.80 -7.37
C ASP A 164 19.01 -7.79 -8.06
N LYS A 165 19.57 -8.55 -9.01
CA LYS A 165 18.82 -9.56 -9.77
C LYS A 165 18.82 -10.90 -9.05
N TYR A 166 17.64 -11.34 -8.61
CA TYR A 166 17.45 -12.65 -8.00
C TYR A 166 16.71 -13.58 -8.97
N ASN A 167 17.05 -14.88 -8.96
CA ASN A 167 16.34 -15.86 -9.77
C ASN A 167 14.91 -16.06 -9.21
N THR A 168 13.92 -15.79 -10.07
CA THR A 168 12.51 -15.81 -9.67
C THR A 168 12.06 -17.16 -9.15
N PHE A 169 12.39 -18.24 -9.86
CA PHE A 169 11.93 -19.59 -9.50
C PHE A 169 12.49 -20.03 -8.15
N SER A 170 13.80 -19.90 -7.93
CA SER A 170 14.42 -20.30 -6.67
C SER A 170 13.93 -19.46 -5.49
N SER A 171 13.73 -18.14 -5.69
CA SER A 171 13.25 -17.24 -4.65
C SER A 171 11.81 -17.57 -4.22
N LEU A 172 10.92 -17.79 -5.19
CA LEU A 172 9.54 -18.18 -4.92
C LEU A 172 9.44 -19.58 -4.33
N LEU A 173 10.25 -20.54 -4.80
CA LEU A 173 10.29 -21.90 -4.25
C LEU A 173 10.74 -21.89 -2.78
N THR A 174 11.79 -21.12 -2.46
CA THR A 174 12.26 -20.97 -1.07
C THR A 174 11.17 -20.36 -0.18
N ASN A 175 10.46 -19.34 -0.68
CA ASN A 175 9.33 -18.77 0.05
C ASN A 175 8.19 -19.78 0.27
N GLY A 176 7.83 -20.56 -0.76
CA GLY A 176 6.80 -21.59 -0.66
C GLY A 176 7.16 -22.70 0.34
N ILE A 177 8.39 -23.20 0.28
CA ILE A 177 8.91 -24.20 1.25
C ILE A 177 8.87 -23.61 2.65
N GLY A 178 9.31 -22.37 2.84
CA GLY A 178 9.25 -21.67 4.13
C GLY A 178 7.84 -21.59 4.69
N SER A 179 6.85 -21.32 3.84
CA SER A 179 5.43 -21.29 4.24
C SER A 179 4.92 -22.66 4.68
N VAL A 180 5.26 -23.73 3.95
CA VAL A 180 4.87 -25.11 4.31
C VAL A 180 5.52 -25.54 5.62
N VAL A 181 6.81 -25.24 5.80
CA VAL A 181 7.51 -25.54 7.06
C VAL A 181 6.87 -24.74 8.20
N ALA A 182 6.64 -23.45 8.02
CA ALA A 182 6.01 -22.61 9.05
C ALA A 182 4.61 -23.12 9.44
N SER A 183 3.80 -23.56 8.48
CA SER A 183 2.46 -24.10 8.75
C SER A 183 2.51 -25.43 9.53
N LEU A 184 3.50 -26.29 9.25
CA LEU A 184 3.74 -27.51 10.01
C LEU A 184 4.09 -27.24 11.48
N PHE A 185 4.56 -26.04 11.81
CA PHE A 185 4.83 -25.59 13.18
C PHE A 185 3.78 -24.60 13.71
N GLY A 186 2.60 -24.57 13.10
CA GLY A 186 1.44 -23.84 13.62
C GLY A 186 1.33 -22.37 13.18
N SER A 187 2.15 -21.91 12.23
CA SER A 187 1.95 -20.58 11.64
C SER A 187 0.65 -20.55 10.84
N CYS A 188 -0.25 -19.63 11.20
CA CYS A 188 -1.47 -19.34 10.45
C CYS A 188 -1.24 -18.35 9.28
N PHE A 189 -0.04 -17.81 9.16
CA PHE A 189 0.32 -16.86 8.11
C PHE A 189 1.37 -17.46 7.18
N PRO A 190 1.21 -17.36 5.85
CA PRO A 190 2.24 -17.75 4.90
C PRO A 190 3.43 -16.79 4.99
N THR A 191 4.62 -17.29 4.67
CA THR A 191 5.80 -16.44 4.51
C THR A 191 5.72 -15.67 3.20
N THR A 192 6.44 -14.56 3.13
CA THR A 192 6.56 -13.76 1.92
C THR A 192 7.98 -13.19 1.78
N ILE A 193 8.38 -12.88 0.54
CA ILE A 193 9.65 -12.18 0.31
C ILE A 193 9.53 -10.78 0.90
N TYR A 194 10.57 -10.33 1.61
CA TYR A 194 10.50 -9.09 2.38
C TYR A 194 10.34 -7.86 1.47
N ILE A 195 9.39 -7.00 1.82
CA ILE A 195 9.11 -5.76 1.10
C ILE A 195 10.16 -4.70 1.49
N GLY A 196 10.52 -3.85 0.54
CA GLY A 196 11.35 -2.67 0.82
C GLY A 196 12.85 -2.89 0.71
N HIS A 197 13.29 -3.97 0.03
CA HIS A 197 14.70 -4.22 -0.33
C HIS A 197 15.46 -2.94 -0.76
N PRO A 198 14.90 -2.04 -1.59
CA PRO A 198 15.60 -0.84 -2.02
C PRO A 198 15.87 0.15 -0.87
N GLY A 199 14.94 0.28 0.07
CA GLY A 199 15.13 1.10 1.27
C GLY A 199 16.24 0.57 2.18
N TRP A 200 16.29 -0.75 2.39
CA TRP A 200 17.35 -1.40 3.17
C TRP A 200 18.71 -1.31 2.47
N LYS A 201 18.73 -1.47 1.15
CA LYS A 201 19.94 -1.31 0.35
C LYS A 201 20.49 0.11 0.42
N ALA A 202 19.62 1.12 0.38
CA ALA A 202 20.02 2.53 0.46
C ALA A 202 20.75 2.88 1.78
N ILE A 203 20.46 2.18 2.88
CA ILE A 203 21.17 2.32 4.16
C ILE A 203 22.41 1.40 4.29
N GLY A 204 22.82 0.75 3.21
CA GLY A 204 24.01 -0.10 3.17
C GLY A 204 23.80 -1.54 3.68
N ALA A 205 22.55 -1.98 3.89
CA ALA A 205 22.27 -3.36 4.28
C ALA A 205 22.70 -4.35 3.18
N LYS A 206 23.24 -5.50 3.59
CA LYS A 206 23.70 -6.60 2.72
C LYS A 206 23.16 -7.94 3.23
N GLY A 207 23.51 -9.05 2.59
CA GLY A 207 23.08 -10.39 3.01
C GLY A 207 23.33 -10.71 4.49
N GLY A 208 24.45 -10.26 5.07
CA GLY A 208 24.75 -10.43 6.49
C GLY A 208 23.73 -9.79 7.42
N TYR A 209 23.19 -8.61 7.05
CA TYR A 209 22.11 -7.97 7.80
C TYR A 209 20.86 -8.84 7.84
N SER A 210 20.50 -9.45 6.70
CA SER A 210 19.33 -10.34 6.60
C SER A 210 19.49 -11.60 7.46
N ILE A 211 20.68 -12.21 7.46
CA ILE A 211 20.97 -13.41 8.27
C ILE A 211 20.92 -13.08 9.76
N LEU A 212 21.60 -12.00 10.17
CA LEU A 212 21.61 -11.56 11.56
C LEU A 212 20.21 -11.21 12.07
N ASN A 213 19.39 -10.57 11.24
CA ASN A 213 18.00 -10.29 11.57
C ASN A 213 17.20 -11.58 11.80
N GLY A 214 17.36 -12.59 10.92
CA GLY A 214 16.74 -13.90 11.10
C GLY A 214 17.14 -14.59 12.40
N ILE A 215 18.43 -14.61 12.72
CA ILE A 215 18.96 -15.17 13.98
C ILE A 215 18.40 -14.41 15.19
N PHE A 216 18.45 -13.08 15.14
CA PHE A 216 18.00 -12.21 16.22
C PHE A 216 16.51 -12.41 16.53
N ILE A 217 15.65 -12.39 15.52
CA ILE A 217 14.21 -12.65 15.67
C ILE A 217 13.96 -14.06 16.21
N THR A 218 14.71 -15.06 15.72
CA THR A 218 14.60 -16.44 16.23
C THR A 218 14.91 -16.51 17.73
N ILE A 219 15.99 -15.88 18.19
CA ILE A 219 16.34 -15.84 19.62
C ILE A 219 15.24 -15.16 20.43
N ILE A 220 14.73 -14.02 19.95
CA ILE A 220 13.65 -13.29 20.62
C ILE A 220 12.39 -14.14 20.77
N CYS A 221 12.00 -14.85 19.72
CA CYS A 221 10.81 -15.70 19.73
C CYS A 221 11.00 -16.92 20.64
N LEU A 222 12.13 -17.61 20.52
CA LEU A 222 12.42 -18.82 21.32
C LEU A 222 12.57 -18.53 22.82
N THR A 223 13.00 -17.33 23.19
CA THR A 223 13.19 -16.95 24.61
C THR A 223 11.95 -16.32 25.26
N GLY A 224 10.87 -16.14 24.49
CA GLY A 224 9.65 -15.47 24.96
C GLY A 224 9.79 -13.94 25.10
N LEU A 225 10.95 -13.37 24.74
CA LEU A 225 11.25 -11.94 24.81
C LEU A 225 10.31 -11.09 23.95
N ILE A 226 9.70 -11.68 22.93
CA ILE A 226 8.71 -11.00 22.10
C ILE A 226 7.56 -10.43 22.95
N THR A 227 7.16 -11.09 24.04
CA THR A 227 6.08 -10.60 24.94
C THR A 227 6.48 -9.34 25.69
N VAL A 228 7.77 -9.19 26.01
CA VAL A 228 8.33 -7.97 26.59
C VAL A 228 8.36 -6.88 25.54
N ILE A 229 8.87 -7.19 24.34
CA ILE A 229 8.94 -6.26 23.22
C ILE A 229 7.55 -5.73 22.88
N LEU A 230 6.51 -6.56 22.83
CA LEU A 230 5.13 -6.11 22.54
C LEU A 230 4.53 -5.22 23.64
N LYS A 231 4.98 -5.34 24.90
CA LYS A 231 4.62 -4.39 25.97
C LYS A 231 5.41 -3.08 25.88
N VAL A 232 6.54 -3.12 25.19
CA VAL A 232 7.54 -2.06 25.08
C VAL A 232 7.45 -1.28 23.76
N VAL A 233 6.97 -1.89 22.69
CA VAL A 233 6.89 -1.22 21.40
C VAL A 233 5.44 -0.75 21.22
N PRO A 234 5.20 0.57 21.14
CA PRO A 234 3.85 1.07 20.90
C PRO A 234 3.39 0.62 19.52
N LEU A 235 2.12 0.19 19.42
CA LEU A 235 1.54 -0.27 18.15
C LEU A 235 1.61 0.83 17.08
N GLU A 236 1.53 2.09 17.53
CA GLU A 236 1.61 3.29 16.72
C GLU A 236 2.96 3.41 15.98
N ALA A 237 4.06 2.91 16.56
CA ALA A 237 5.36 2.87 15.88
C ALA A 237 5.32 1.98 14.63
N GLY A 238 4.59 0.87 14.72
CA GLY A 238 4.37 -0.05 13.60
C GLY A 238 3.62 0.61 12.44
N ILE A 239 2.65 1.49 12.75
CA ILE A 239 1.92 2.25 11.72
C ILE A 239 2.85 3.23 11.01
N GLY A 240 3.71 3.92 11.77
CA GLY A 240 4.68 4.87 11.23
C GLY A 240 5.68 4.23 10.26
N ILE A 241 6.26 3.07 10.63
CA ILE A 241 7.21 2.38 9.76
C ILE A 241 6.55 1.85 8.49
N LEU A 242 5.31 1.35 8.57
CA LEU A 242 4.54 0.88 7.41
C LEU A 242 4.20 2.03 6.45
N LEU A 243 3.82 3.20 6.98
CA LEU A 243 3.55 4.37 6.15
C LEU A 243 4.82 4.86 5.43
N TRP A 244 5.95 4.90 6.12
CA TRP A 244 7.24 5.22 5.51
C TRP A 244 7.61 4.25 4.38
N ILE A 245 7.52 2.93 4.63
CA ILE A 245 7.79 1.91 3.61
C ILE A 245 6.87 2.12 2.40
N GLY A 246 5.58 2.40 2.63
CA GLY A 246 4.64 2.73 1.56
C GLY A 246 5.06 3.94 0.72
N ILE A 247 5.47 5.04 1.37
CA ILE A 247 5.95 6.25 0.69
C ILE A 247 7.20 5.96 -0.15
N VAL A 248 8.17 5.22 0.41
CA VAL A 248 9.40 4.85 -0.29
C VAL A 248 9.10 4.01 -1.54
N ILE A 249 8.19 3.03 -1.43
CA ILE A 249 7.78 2.19 -2.57
C ILE A 249 7.11 3.02 -3.65
N VAL A 250 6.19 3.92 -3.27
CA VAL A 250 5.52 4.81 -4.25
C VAL A 250 6.54 5.73 -4.92
N ALA A 251 7.44 6.35 -4.15
CA ALA A 251 8.49 7.21 -4.69
C ALA A 251 9.39 6.45 -5.67
N GLN A 252 9.82 5.25 -5.30
CA GLN A 252 10.62 4.38 -6.15
C GLN A 252 9.88 4.01 -7.44
N ALA A 253 8.58 3.70 -7.38
CA ALA A 253 7.80 3.38 -8.57
C ALA A 253 7.83 4.50 -9.62
N PHE A 254 7.82 5.77 -9.19
CA PHE A 254 7.99 6.91 -10.10
C PHE A 254 9.44 7.14 -10.56
N GLN A 255 10.42 6.86 -9.69
CA GLN A 255 11.83 7.11 -9.98
C GLN A 255 12.44 6.07 -10.92
N GLU A 256 12.09 4.80 -10.75
CA GLU A 256 12.60 3.67 -11.55
C GLU A 256 11.82 3.48 -12.85
N THR A 257 10.64 4.10 -12.97
CA THR A 257 9.87 4.09 -14.21
C THR A 257 10.32 5.23 -15.13
N PRO A 258 10.47 5.02 -16.46
CA PRO A 258 10.77 6.09 -17.39
C PRO A 258 9.81 7.28 -17.24
N LYS A 259 10.33 8.51 -17.23
CA LYS A 259 9.54 9.74 -16.94
C LYS A 259 8.26 9.88 -17.77
N HIS A 260 8.28 9.45 -19.03
CA HIS A 260 7.12 9.53 -19.92
C HIS A 260 5.99 8.53 -19.56
N HIS A 261 6.27 7.53 -18.71
CA HIS A 261 5.30 6.58 -18.18
C HIS A 261 4.79 6.97 -16.77
N ALA A 262 5.11 8.15 -16.24
CA ALA A 262 4.66 8.57 -14.91
C ALA A 262 3.12 8.52 -14.74
N MET A 263 2.36 8.84 -15.79
CA MET A 263 0.89 8.69 -15.75
C MET A 263 0.45 7.24 -15.56
N ALA A 264 1.18 6.27 -16.12
CA ALA A 264 0.85 4.86 -15.94
C ALA A 264 1.08 4.39 -14.49
N VAL A 265 2.11 4.91 -13.83
CA VAL A 265 2.34 4.67 -12.39
C VAL A 265 1.17 5.23 -11.58
N ALA A 266 0.77 6.48 -11.86
CA ALA A 266 -0.39 7.09 -11.19
C ALA A 266 -1.68 6.29 -11.44
N MET A 267 -1.93 5.85 -12.68
CA MET A 267 -3.06 4.99 -13.03
C MET A 267 -3.08 3.67 -12.25
N GLY A 268 -1.89 3.08 -12.02
CA GLY A 268 -1.75 1.88 -11.18
C GLY A 268 -2.08 2.09 -9.71
N LEU A 269 -1.98 3.31 -9.17
CA LEU A 269 -2.30 3.60 -7.77
C LEU A 269 -3.80 3.75 -7.51
N PHE A 270 -4.61 4.11 -8.52
CA PHE A 270 -6.04 4.40 -8.35
C PHE A 270 -6.84 3.27 -7.70
N PRO A 271 -6.71 1.98 -8.09
CA PRO A 271 -7.45 0.89 -7.44
C PRO A 271 -7.15 0.75 -5.95
N ALA A 272 -5.89 0.94 -5.54
CA ALA A 272 -5.50 0.90 -4.13
C ALA A 272 -6.03 2.12 -3.35
N ILE A 273 -6.08 3.30 -3.97
CA ILE A 273 -6.70 4.49 -3.37
C ILE A 273 -8.21 4.29 -3.20
N ALA A 274 -8.87 3.69 -4.21
CA ALA A 274 -10.28 3.35 -4.14
C ALA A 274 -10.58 2.33 -3.03
N ALA A 275 -9.70 1.34 -2.85
CA ALA A 275 -9.74 0.38 -1.75
C ALA A 275 -9.65 1.04 -0.38
N TRP A 276 -8.71 1.98 -0.22
CA TRP A 276 -8.60 2.77 1.00
C TRP A 276 -9.83 3.66 1.24
N GLY A 277 -10.37 4.27 0.18
CA GLY A 277 -11.62 5.04 0.24
C GLY A 277 -12.80 4.20 0.73
N LEU A 278 -12.94 2.97 0.21
CA LEU A 278 -13.95 2.02 0.66
C LEU A 278 -13.77 1.65 2.14
N LEU A 279 -12.54 1.42 2.57
CA LEU A 279 -12.22 1.13 3.98
C LEU A 279 -12.70 2.26 4.90
N MET A 280 -12.52 3.53 4.50
CA MET A 280 -13.03 4.67 5.27
C MET A 280 -14.56 4.64 5.35
N VAL A 281 -15.25 4.38 4.23
CA VAL A 281 -16.72 4.26 4.20
C VAL A 281 -17.20 3.14 5.12
N GLU A 282 -16.64 1.94 5.01
CA GLU A 282 -17.03 0.78 5.83
C GLU A 282 -16.77 1.01 7.32
N SER A 283 -15.64 1.65 7.66
CA SER A 283 -15.30 2.01 9.05
C SER A 283 -16.32 3.01 9.64
N THR A 284 -16.71 4.02 8.86
CA THR A 284 -17.74 4.98 9.25
C THR A 284 -19.11 4.33 9.43
N LEU A 285 -19.54 3.49 8.48
CA LEU A 285 -20.82 2.78 8.58
C LEU A 285 -20.88 1.88 9.82
N ARG A 286 -19.81 1.13 10.08
CA ARG A 286 -19.68 0.26 11.26
C ARG A 286 -19.77 1.06 12.56
N SER A 287 -19.12 2.23 12.60
CA SER A 287 -19.19 3.15 13.74
C SER A 287 -20.59 3.73 13.94
N ALA A 288 -21.38 3.86 12.86
CA ALA A 288 -22.78 4.27 12.90
C ALA A 288 -23.76 3.11 13.21
N GLY A 289 -23.25 1.90 13.50
CA GLY A 289 -24.08 0.73 13.81
C GLY A 289 -24.74 0.08 12.60
N THR A 290 -24.28 0.38 11.37
CA THR A 290 -24.79 -0.22 10.14
C THR A 290 -23.66 -0.79 9.28
N THR A 291 -23.99 -1.42 8.15
CA THR A 291 -23.01 -1.98 7.19
C THR A 291 -23.52 -1.79 5.76
N LEU A 292 -22.63 -1.92 4.78
CA LEU A 292 -23.02 -1.95 3.36
C LEU A 292 -24.05 -3.05 3.09
N PHE A 293 -23.96 -4.18 3.79
CA PHE A 293 -24.92 -5.28 3.68
C PHE A 293 -26.33 -4.88 4.15
N ILE A 294 -26.44 -4.22 5.30
CA ILE A 294 -27.74 -3.78 5.87
C ILE A 294 -28.37 -2.70 4.98
N LEU A 295 -27.56 -1.77 4.47
CA LEU A 295 -28.04 -0.73 3.54
C LEU A 295 -28.51 -1.31 2.21
N GLY A 296 -27.93 -2.44 1.78
CA GLY A 296 -28.22 -3.08 0.50
C GLY A 296 -27.63 -2.31 -0.69
N LYS A 297 -27.55 -2.98 -1.84
CA LYS A 297 -26.97 -2.40 -3.08
C LYS A 297 -27.76 -1.19 -3.59
N GLU A 298 -29.07 -1.17 -3.36
CA GLU A 298 -29.96 -0.09 -3.83
C GLU A 298 -29.63 1.27 -3.21
N ALA A 299 -29.21 1.29 -1.94
CA ALA A 299 -28.86 2.53 -1.22
C ALA A 299 -27.74 3.33 -1.89
N PHE A 300 -26.90 2.67 -2.70
CA PHE A 300 -25.79 3.30 -3.41
C PHE A 300 -25.79 3.01 -4.92
N ALA A 301 -26.87 2.46 -5.47
CA ALA A 301 -26.97 2.15 -6.90
C ALA A 301 -26.79 3.41 -7.78
N ASN A 302 -27.30 4.55 -7.32
CA ASN A 302 -27.15 5.85 -8.00
C ASN A 302 -25.85 6.58 -7.64
N ASN A 303 -25.05 6.05 -6.71
CA ASN A 303 -23.78 6.63 -6.31
C ASN A 303 -22.62 5.90 -7.00
N LEU A 304 -22.26 6.39 -8.18
CA LEU A 304 -21.18 5.83 -8.99
C LEU A 304 -19.85 5.72 -8.22
N ALA A 305 -19.58 6.63 -7.27
CA ALA A 305 -18.35 6.61 -6.50
C ALA A 305 -18.29 5.40 -5.56
N ILE A 306 -19.37 5.07 -4.84
CA ILE A 306 -19.41 3.90 -3.94
C ILE A 306 -19.35 2.62 -4.76
N HIS A 307 -20.14 2.51 -5.82
CA HIS A 307 -20.11 1.35 -6.69
C HIS A 307 -18.71 1.14 -7.32
N GLY A 308 -18.10 2.23 -7.79
CA GLY A 308 -16.75 2.25 -8.35
C GLY A 308 -15.69 1.84 -7.32
N MET A 309 -15.76 2.37 -6.09
CA MET A 309 -14.83 2.00 -5.01
C MET A 309 -14.91 0.51 -4.68
N ILE A 310 -16.13 -0.02 -4.51
CA ILE A 310 -16.34 -1.45 -4.23
C ILE A 310 -15.76 -2.30 -5.37
N SER A 311 -16.08 -1.95 -6.62
CA SER A 311 -15.65 -2.73 -7.79
C SER A 311 -14.14 -2.62 -8.04
N LEU A 312 -13.53 -1.45 -7.88
CA LEU A 312 -12.09 -1.28 -8.10
C LEU A 312 -11.24 -1.95 -7.03
N GLU A 313 -11.73 -1.99 -5.79
CA GLU A 313 -11.05 -2.67 -4.71
C GLU A 313 -11.00 -4.20 -4.96
N ARG A 314 -12.03 -4.80 -5.57
CA ARG A 314 -12.05 -6.24 -5.84
C ARG A 314 -10.96 -6.64 -6.82
N GLY A 315 -9.92 -7.29 -6.28
CA GLY A 315 -8.74 -7.69 -7.05
C GLY A 315 -7.83 -6.51 -7.41
N PHE A 316 -7.80 -5.45 -6.58
CA PHE A 316 -7.10 -4.21 -6.88
C PHE A 316 -5.66 -4.38 -7.33
N ILE A 317 -4.90 -5.38 -6.85
CA ILE A 317 -3.52 -5.63 -7.32
C ILE A 317 -3.50 -5.96 -8.81
N PHE A 318 -4.37 -6.88 -9.25
CA PHE A 318 -4.50 -7.22 -10.67
C PHE A 318 -4.99 -6.03 -11.46
N THR A 319 -6.02 -5.35 -10.97
CA THR A 319 -6.58 -4.15 -11.61
C THR A 319 -5.51 -3.06 -11.79
N SER A 320 -4.72 -2.79 -10.76
CA SER A 320 -3.59 -1.85 -10.77
C SER A 320 -2.55 -2.21 -11.83
N MET A 321 -2.14 -3.48 -11.87
CA MET A 321 -1.16 -3.98 -12.84
C MET A 321 -1.68 -3.88 -14.28
N ILE A 322 -2.94 -4.24 -14.51
CA ILE A 322 -3.54 -4.22 -15.85
C ILE A 322 -3.73 -2.78 -16.33
N LEU A 323 -4.27 -1.88 -15.48
CA LEU A 323 -4.46 -0.47 -15.83
C LEU A 323 -3.14 0.24 -16.09
N ALA A 324 -2.11 -0.02 -15.29
CA ALA A 324 -0.75 0.48 -15.54
C ALA A 324 -0.22 -0.05 -16.88
N SER A 325 -0.36 -1.35 -17.15
CA SER A 325 0.11 -1.98 -18.39
C SER A 325 -0.59 -1.40 -19.63
N ILE A 326 -1.91 -1.28 -19.60
CA ILE A 326 -2.70 -0.65 -20.67
C ILE A 326 -2.21 0.79 -20.88
N SER A 327 -2.04 1.56 -19.81
CA SER A 327 -1.58 2.95 -19.87
C SER A 327 -0.20 3.07 -20.53
N VAL A 328 0.77 2.21 -20.17
CA VAL A 328 2.08 2.14 -20.82
C VAL A 328 1.93 1.89 -22.32
N PHE A 329 1.18 0.85 -22.72
CA PHE A 329 1.04 0.52 -24.15
C PHE A 329 0.29 1.58 -24.95
N LEU A 330 -0.60 2.34 -24.34
CA LEU A 330 -1.23 3.50 -24.98
C LEU A 330 -0.25 4.65 -25.18
N ILE A 331 0.57 4.96 -24.17
CA ILE A 331 1.63 5.98 -24.27
C ILE A 331 2.63 5.61 -25.37
N GLU A 332 3.02 4.34 -25.44
CA GLU A 332 3.93 3.81 -26.47
C GLU A 332 3.26 3.59 -27.84
N LYS A 333 1.95 3.85 -27.98
CA LYS A 333 1.16 3.59 -29.20
C LYS A 333 1.22 2.14 -29.67
N LYS A 334 1.42 1.18 -28.76
CA LYS A 334 1.40 -0.28 -29.01
C LYS A 334 0.00 -0.85 -28.77
N PHE A 335 -0.97 -0.37 -29.55
CA PHE A 335 -2.39 -0.67 -29.34
C PHE A 335 -2.77 -2.15 -29.37
N LEU A 336 -2.05 -2.99 -30.13
CA LEU A 336 -2.30 -4.44 -30.13
C LEU A 336 -2.02 -5.05 -28.74
N LYS A 337 -0.96 -4.62 -28.05
CA LYS A 337 -0.66 -5.08 -26.70
C LYS A 337 -1.70 -4.56 -25.69
N ALA A 338 -2.11 -3.29 -25.82
CA ALA A 338 -3.19 -2.73 -25.00
C ALA A 338 -4.51 -3.50 -25.18
N CYS A 339 -4.82 -3.93 -26.40
CA CYS A 339 -5.97 -4.79 -26.71
C CYS A 339 -5.86 -6.14 -25.98
N MET A 340 -4.71 -6.82 -26.07
CA MET A 340 -4.50 -8.09 -25.36
C MET A 340 -4.68 -7.96 -23.84
N TRP A 341 -4.14 -6.90 -23.24
CA TRP A 341 -4.33 -6.63 -21.81
C TRP A 341 -5.78 -6.34 -21.44
N SER A 342 -6.52 -5.64 -22.32
CA SER A 342 -7.95 -5.39 -22.13
C SER A 342 -8.77 -6.67 -22.24
N LEU A 343 -8.46 -7.56 -23.19
CA LEU A 343 -9.09 -8.88 -23.29
C LEU A 343 -8.79 -9.75 -22.06
N GLY A 344 -7.56 -9.69 -21.54
CA GLY A 344 -7.19 -10.31 -20.27
C GLY A 344 -8.05 -9.80 -19.10
N ALA A 345 -8.19 -8.47 -18.97
CA ALA A 345 -9.07 -7.87 -17.97
C ALA A 345 -10.54 -8.27 -18.16
N ALA A 346 -11.01 -8.34 -19.40
CA ALA A 346 -12.37 -8.75 -19.72
C ALA A 346 -12.63 -10.19 -19.25
N LEU A 347 -11.69 -11.10 -19.49
CA LEU A 347 -11.76 -12.48 -19.03
C LEU A 347 -11.74 -12.57 -17.50
N LEU A 348 -10.79 -11.88 -16.84
CA LEU A 348 -10.68 -11.87 -15.38
C LEU A 348 -11.93 -11.28 -14.71
N SER A 349 -12.55 -10.26 -15.31
CA SER A 349 -13.82 -9.69 -14.86
C SER A 349 -14.97 -10.67 -15.06
N TYR A 350 -15.01 -11.34 -16.22
CA TYR A 350 -16.07 -12.29 -16.54
C TYR A 350 -16.12 -13.45 -15.54
N ILE A 351 -14.96 -13.99 -15.14
CA ILE A 351 -14.87 -15.09 -14.16
C ILE A 351 -14.90 -14.61 -12.69
N GLY A 352 -14.91 -13.29 -12.47
CA GLY A 352 -15.03 -12.67 -11.15
C GLY A 352 -13.74 -12.60 -10.32
N ILE A 353 -12.56 -12.71 -10.95
CA ILE A 353 -11.28 -12.49 -10.26
C ILE A 353 -11.08 -11.00 -9.94
N ILE A 354 -11.54 -10.11 -10.82
CA ILE A 354 -11.57 -8.66 -10.60
C ILE A 354 -13.00 -8.13 -10.71
N HIS A 355 -13.29 -7.03 -10.01
CA HIS A 355 -14.55 -6.28 -10.03
C HIS A 355 -15.82 -6.95 -9.51
N ALA A 356 -15.91 -8.27 -9.49
CA ALA A 356 -17.09 -8.97 -9.01
C ALA A 356 -17.15 -9.03 -7.49
N TYR A 357 -18.28 -8.62 -6.91
CA TYR A 357 -18.49 -8.61 -5.47
C TYR A 357 -19.88 -9.06 -5.02
N GLU A 358 -19.91 -9.54 -3.79
CA GLU A 358 -21.13 -9.83 -3.03
C GLU A 358 -21.06 -9.16 -1.65
N LEU A 359 -22.18 -8.61 -1.21
CA LEU A 359 -22.29 -8.05 0.14
C LEU A 359 -22.71 -9.19 1.07
N THR A 360 -21.97 -9.37 2.16
CA THR A 360 -22.31 -10.34 3.20
C THR A 360 -22.35 -9.65 4.57
N PRO A 361 -22.97 -10.26 5.59
CA PRO A 361 -22.91 -9.73 6.96
C PRO A 361 -21.49 -9.51 7.48
N ASN A 362 -20.51 -10.27 6.96
CA ASN A 362 -19.10 -10.19 7.37
C ASN A 362 -18.30 -9.14 6.57
N GLY A 363 -18.92 -8.49 5.59
CA GLY A 363 -18.29 -7.51 4.71
C GLY A 363 -18.46 -7.83 3.23
N VAL A 364 -17.76 -7.08 2.38
CA VAL A 364 -17.73 -7.33 0.94
C VAL A 364 -16.76 -8.47 0.63
N ILE A 365 -17.20 -9.47 -0.13
CA ILE A 365 -16.37 -10.57 -0.61
C ILE A 365 -16.30 -10.58 -2.14
N SER A 366 -15.23 -11.16 -2.70
CA SER A 366 -15.13 -11.40 -4.14
C SER A 366 -16.10 -12.51 -4.57
N LYS A 367 -16.80 -12.30 -5.68
CA LYS A 367 -17.76 -13.26 -6.22
C LYS A 367 -17.21 -13.93 -7.47
N PHE A 368 -16.81 -15.19 -7.35
CA PHE A 368 -16.31 -16.00 -8.46
C PHE A 368 -17.44 -16.68 -9.23
N GLY A 369 -17.27 -16.82 -10.53
CA GLY A 369 -18.23 -17.49 -11.41
C GLY A 369 -18.31 -16.84 -12.79
N TYR A 370 -19.01 -17.48 -13.72
CA TYR A 370 -19.15 -16.95 -15.08
C TYR A 370 -20.15 -15.80 -15.14
N GLY A 371 -19.76 -14.69 -15.76
CA GLY A 371 -20.59 -13.50 -15.94
C GLY A 371 -20.79 -12.66 -14.68
N MET A 372 -19.95 -12.83 -13.64
CA MET A 372 -20.17 -12.16 -12.34
C MET A 372 -19.91 -10.65 -12.36
N ALA A 373 -18.99 -10.17 -13.21
CA ALA A 373 -18.83 -8.74 -13.52
C ALA A 373 -18.93 -8.48 -15.03
N SER A 374 -20.06 -8.88 -15.62
CA SER A 374 -20.31 -8.75 -17.06
C SER A 374 -20.21 -7.31 -17.56
N ASP A 375 -20.65 -6.32 -16.78
CA ASP A 375 -20.57 -4.91 -17.17
C ASP A 375 -19.13 -4.44 -17.37
N PHE A 376 -18.24 -4.81 -16.46
CA PHE A 376 -16.80 -4.54 -16.57
C PHE A 376 -16.18 -5.33 -17.72
N SER A 377 -16.57 -6.60 -17.88
CA SER A 377 -16.10 -7.44 -19.00
C SER A 377 -16.45 -6.81 -20.35
N ILE A 378 -17.69 -6.34 -20.53
CA ILE A 378 -18.15 -5.63 -21.73
C ILE A 378 -17.38 -4.31 -21.90
N GLY A 379 -17.14 -3.57 -20.82
CA GLY A 379 -16.32 -2.35 -20.85
C GLY A 379 -14.91 -2.60 -21.37
N TYR A 380 -14.24 -3.64 -20.86
CA TYR A 380 -12.91 -4.03 -21.33
C TYR A 380 -12.90 -4.58 -22.76
N CYS A 381 -13.92 -5.33 -23.17
CA CYS A 381 -14.11 -5.73 -24.57
C CYS A 381 -14.27 -4.50 -25.49
N SER A 382 -14.98 -3.47 -25.03
CA SER A 382 -15.14 -2.22 -25.77
C SER A 382 -13.81 -1.49 -25.94
N PHE A 383 -12.96 -1.46 -24.90
CA PHE A 383 -11.58 -0.98 -25.01
C PHE A 383 -10.74 -1.81 -25.98
N ALA A 384 -10.86 -3.13 -25.95
CA ALA A 384 -10.15 -4.01 -26.89
C ALA A 384 -10.53 -3.69 -28.35
N VAL A 385 -11.83 -3.53 -28.64
CA VAL A 385 -12.34 -3.13 -29.97
C VAL A 385 -11.81 -1.76 -30.39
N LEU A 386 -11.80 -0.79 -29.47
CA LEU A 386 -11.25 0.54 -29.74
C LEU A 386 -9.75 0.47 -30.07
N PHE A 387 -8.97 -0.28 -29.30
CA PHE A 387 -7.52 -0.37 -29.48
C PHE A 387 -7.15 -1.13 -30.76
N ILE A 388 -7.87 -2.19 -31.12
CA ILE A 388 -7.63 -2.87 -32.39
C ILE A 388 -8.00 -2.00 -33.59
N ALA A 389 -9.09 -1.21 -33.51
CA ALA A 389 -9.44 -0.24 -34.55
C ALA A 389 -8.35 0.83 -34.71
N MET A 390 -7.85 1.38 -33.59
CA MET A 390 -6.74 2.34 -33.58
C MET A 390 -5.44 1.74 -34.16
N HIS A 391 -5.17 0.46 -33.90
CA HIS A 391 -4.02 -0.24 -34.46
C HIS A 391 -4.07 -0.25 -36.00
N PHE A 392 -5.20 -0.66 -36.58
CA PHE A 392 -5.37 -0.70 -38.04
C PHE A 392 -5.39 0.69 -38.67
N TYR A 393 -6.04 1.66 -38.02
CA TYR A 393 -6.06 3.05 -38.49
C TYR A 393 -4.65 3.64 -38.64
N LEU A 394 -3.79 3.46 -37.63
CA LEU A 394 -2.42 3.97 -37.65
C LEU A 394 -1.51 3.21 -38.61
N GLN A 395 -1.73 1.91 -38.82
CA GLN A 395 -1.04 1.17 -39.87
C GLN A 395 -1.40 1.72 -41.26
N GLY A 396 -2.68 1.98 -41.52
CA GLY A 396 -3.15 2.57 -42.77
C GLY A 396 -2.52 3.93 -43.06
N GLN A 397 -2.38 4.79 -42.04
CA GLN A 397 -1.69 6.07 -42.20
C GLN A 397 -0.19 5.90 -42.52
N ARG A 398 0.51 4.98 -41.85
CA ARG A 398 1.94 4.74 -42.12
C ARG A 398 2.22 4.28 -43.54
N ILE A 399 1.31 3.52 -44.14
CA ILE A 399 1.41 3.09 -45.54
C ILE A 399 1.21 4.30 -46.46
N LYS A 400 0.22 5.14 -46.18
CA LYS A 400 -0.12 6.33 -46.98
C LYS A 400 0.94 7.42 -47.00
N TYR A 401 1.80 7.52 -45.98
CA TYR A 401 2.93 8.45 -45.94
C TYR A 401 4.23 7.88 -46.52
N LYS A 402 4.28 6.57 -46.82
CA LYS A 402 5.44 5.91 -47.46
C LYS A 402 5.29 5.80 -48.97
N THR A 403 4.06 5.81 -49.48
CA THR A 403 3.71 6.03 -50.89
C THR A 403 3.65 7.51 -51.19
#